data_AF-A0A1J3DUT2-F1
#
_entry.id   AF-A0A1J3DUT2-F1
#
_cell.length_a   1.000
_cell.length_b   1.000
_cell.length_c   1.000
_cell.angle_alpha   90.00
_cell.angle_beta   90.00
_cell.angle_gamma   90.00
#
_symmetry.space_group_name_H-M   'P 1'
#
loop_
_entity.id
_entity.type
_entity.pdbx_description
1 polymer ?
#
loop_
_entity_poly.entity_id
_entity_poly.type
_entity_poly.pdbx_seq_one_letter_code
_entity_poly.pdbx_strand_id
1 'polypeptide(L)'
;NVDIGLEILVDKSVIHVNTNVVEMHSLLEEMGKKIVRAQSDEPGERVFLIDSKDVCDVLEDSTGPKKIIGMSLDLDEIDELHIHKEAFKGMRN
;
A
#
# COMPACT_ATOMS: atom_id res chain seq x y z
N ASN A 1 6.59 -17.91 10.77
CA ASN A 1 5.84 -17.64 12.01
C ASN A 1 5.73 -16.13 12.13
N VAL A 2 4.53 -15.55 11.96
CA VAL A 2 4.33 -14.09 11.91
C VAL A 2 4.73 -13.44 13.24
N ASP A 3 4.56 -14.17 14.34
CA ASP A 3 4.87 -13.73 15.70
C ASP A 3 6.35 -13.35 15.86
N ILE A 4 7.27 -14.14 15.28
CA ILE A 4 8.73 -13.88 15.34
C ILE A 4 9.09 -12.58 14.60
N GLY A 5 8.43 -12.31 13.47
CA GLY A 5 8.69 -11.10 12.70
C GLY A 5 8.27 -9.83 13.43
N LEU A 6 7.10 -9.86 14.06
CA LEU A 6 6.59 -8.74 14.87
C LEU A 6 7.44 -8.52 16.12
N GLU A 7 7.84 -9.58 16.82
CA GLU A 7 8.72 -9.51 17.99
C GLU A 7 10.05 -8.81 17.66
N ILE A 8 10.69 -9.18 16.54
CA ILE A 8 11.95 -8.53 16.09
C ILE A 8 11.74 -7.04 15.78
N LEU A 9 10.59 -6.65 15.23
CA LEU A 9 10.30 -5.25 14.92
C LEU A 9 10.04 -4.44 16.20
N VAL A 10 9.42 -5.04 17.22
CA VAL A 10 9.25 -4.45 18.55
C VAL A 10 10.59 -4.29 19.24
N ASP A 11 11.45 -5.31 19.23
CA ASP A 11 12.80 -5.27 19.82
C ASP A 11 13.68 -4.19 19.20
N LYS A 12 13.45 -3.87 17.92
CA LYS A 12 14.13 -2.80 17.18
C LYS A 12 13.47 -1.43 17.31
N SER A 13 12.40 -1.32 18.10
CA SER A 13 11.61 -0.10 18.25
C SER A 13 11.08 0.47 16.92
N VAL A 14 10.84 -0.40 15.93
CA VAL A 14 10.31 0.00 14.62
C VAL A 14 8.77 0.09 14.67
N ILE A 15 8.17 -0.80 15.44
CA ILE A 15 6.72 -0.82 15.68
C ILE A 15 6.46 -0.92 17.18
N HIS A 16 5.27 -0.49 17.57
CA HIS A 16 4.69 -0.76 18.87
C HIS A 16 3.46 -1.65 18.69
N VAL A 17 3.32 -2.69 19.50
CA VAL A 17 2.17 -3.58 19.45
C VAL A 17 1.38 -3.42 20.74
N ASN A 18 0.15 -2.91 20.61
CA ASN A 18 -0.87 -2.95 21.64
C ASN A 18 -1.83 -4.12 21.35
N THR A 19 -2.74 -4.42 22.28
CA THR A 19 -3.65 -5.59 22.30
C THR A 19 -4.03 -6.14 20.92
N ASN A 20 -4.51 -5.29 20.00
CA ASN A 20 -4.87 -5.68 18.63
C ASN A 20 -4.42 -4.66 17.57
N VAL A 21 -3.47 -3.78 17.91
CA VAL A 21 -3.06 -2.67 17.03
C VAL A 21 -1.54 -2.67 16.90
N VAL A 22 -1.06 -2.65 15.66
CA VAL A 22 0.35 -2.40 15.35
C VAL A 22 0.48 -0.94 14.95
N GLU A 23 1.26 -0.20 15.71
CA GLU A 23 1.52 1.21 15.49
C GLU A 23 2.96 1.38 14.99
N MET A 24 3.15 2.30 14.06
CA MET A 24 4.47 2.71 13.58
C MET A 24 4.60 4.21 13.79
N HIS A 25 5.77 4.66 14.24
CA HIS A 25 6.02 6.10 14.37
C HIS A 25 5.93 6.75 12.98
N SER A 26 5.31 7.93 12.87
CA SER A 26 5.04 8.61 11.58
C SER A 26 6.30 8.76 10.71
N LEU A 27 7.46 9.04 11.29
CA LEU A 27 8.73 9.11 10.54
C LEU A 27 9.15 7.77 9.91
N LEU A 28 8.91 6.65 10.60
CA LEU A 28 9.20 5.31 10.10
C LEU A 28 8.17 4.91 9.04
N GLU A 29 6.91 5.28 9.25
CA GLU A 29 5.85 5.08 8.26
C GLU A 29 6.19 5.82 6.96
N GLU A 30 6.55 7.10 7.04
CA GLU A 30 6.97 7.89 5.89
C GLU A 30 8.24 7.34 5.22
N MET A 31 9.16 6.76 5.99
CA MET A 31 10.31 6.04 5.43
C MET A 31 9.86 4.80 4.64
N GLY A 32 8.97 3.98 5.21
CA GLY A 32 8.40 2.81 4.54
C GLY A 32 7.67 3.20 3.26
N LYS A 33 6.87 4.27 3.31
CA LYS A 33 6.16 4.81 2.15
C LYS A 33 7.11 5.26 1.04
N LYS A 34 8.23 5.93 1.39
CA LYS A 34 9.27 6.29 0.43
C LYS A 34 9.93 5.08 -0.22
N ILE A 35 10.13 3.99 0.52
CA ILE A 35 10.66 2.73 -0.04
C ILE A 35 9.70 2.15 -1.08
N VAL A 36 8.39 2.18 -0.82
CA VAL A 36 7.37 1.75 -1.78
C VAL A 36 7.40 2.61 -3.05
N ARG A 37 7.39 3.94 -2.90
CA ARG A 37 7.44 4.89 -4.03
C ARG A 37 8.73 4.74 -4.86
N ALA A 38 9.85 4.40 -4.23
CA ALA A 38 11.13 4.19 -4.90
C ALA A 38 11.23 2.90 -5.73
N GLN A 39 10.25 1.99 -5.65
CA GLN A 39 10.27 0.74 -6.43
C GLN A 39 10.12 0.99 -7.94
N SER A 40 9.36 2.02 -8.30
CA SER A 40 9.12 2.44 -9.69
C SER A 40 8.50 3.83 -9.68
N ASP A 41 8.87 4.67 -10.65
CA ASP A 41 8.15 5.93 -10.89
C ASP A 41 6.70 5.67 -11.35
N GLU A 42 6.49 4.57 -12.09
CA GLU A 42 5.18 4.11 -12.54
C GLU A 42 4.42 3.38 -11.42
N PRO A 43 3.29 3.92 -10.90
CA PRO A 43 2.54 3.30 -9.81
C PRO A 43 2.11 1.85 -10.11
N GLY A 44 1.66 1.57 -11.33
CA GLY A 44 1.21 0.23 -11.75
C GLY A 44 2.28 -0.86 -11.69
N GLU A 45 3.56 -0.48 -11.59
CA GLU A 45 4.71 -1.37 -11.53
C GLU A 45 5.24 -1.59 -10.11
N ARG A 46 4.65 -0.93 -9.10
CA ARG A 46 4.98 -1.13 -7.68
C ARG A 46 4.26 -2.36 -7.12
N VAL A 47 4.77 -2.90 -6.01
CA VAL A 47 4.15 -4.05 -5.32
C VAL A 47 2.98 -3.61 -4.43
N PHE A 48 3.08 -2.43 -3.84
CA PHE A 48 2.02 -1.81 -3.03
C PHE A 48 1.69 -0.42 -3.55
N LEU A 49 0.43 -0.03 -3.45
CA LEU A 49 0.00 1.36 -3.56
C LEU A 49 -0.49 1.84 -2.20
N ILE A 50 0.01 2.97 -1.77
CA ILE A 50 -0.21 3.53 -0.44
C ILE A 50 -0.81 4.94 -0.50
N ASP A 51 -0.77 5.57 -1.66
CA ASP A 51 -1.26 6.91 -1.94
C ASP A 51 -2.58 6.79 -2.70
N SER A 52 -3.66 7.38 -2.19
CA SER A 52 -4.99 7.29 -2.78
C SER A 52 -5.01 7.77 -4.23
N LYS A 53 -4.23 8.81 -4.55
CA LYS A 53 -4.04 9.31 -5.92
C LYS A 53 -3.45 8.25 -6.85
N ASP A 54 -2.40 7.57 -6.43
CA ASP A 54 -1.74 6.53 -7.24
C ASP A 54 -2.68 5.33 -7.45
N VAL A 55 -3.54 5.04 -6.47
CA VAL A 55 -4.60 4.02 -6.61
C VAL A 55 -5.63 4.44 -7.65
N CYS A 56 -6.09 5.70 -7.61
CA CYS A 56 -7.00 6.23 -8.64
C CYS A 56 -6.38 6.11 -10.03
N ASP A 57 -5.16 6.62 -10.21
CA ASP A 57 -4.47 6.61 -11.51
C ASP A 57 -4.39 5.18 -12.10
N VAL A 58 -4.14 4.17 -11.26
CA VAL A 58 -4.07 2.76 -11.69
C VAL A 58 -5.45 2.16 -11.96
N LEU A 59 -6.47 2.48 -11.16
CA LEU A 59 -7.81 1.91 -11.31
C LEU A 59 -8.61 2.54 -12.46
N GLU A 60 -8.30 3.78 -12.83
CA GLU A 60 -8.89 4.46 -13.99
C GLU A 60 -8.21 4.03 -15.31
N ASP A 61 -6.96 3.56 -15.26
CA ASP A 61 -6.31 2.98 -16.43
C ASP A 61 -6.87 1.58 -16.78
N SER A 62 -7.05 1.34 -18.06
CA SER A 62 -7.60 0.11 -18.62
C SER A 62 -6.60 -1.04 -18.75
N THR A 63 -5.31 -0.80 -18.48
CA THR A 63 -4.26 -1.82 -18.67
C THR A 63 -4.20 -2.87 -17.56
N GLY A 64 -4.83 -2.61 -16.41
CA GLY A 64 -4.92 -3.52 -15.27
C GLY A 64 -3.57 -3.73 -14.56
N PRO A 65 -3.56 -3.87 -13.23
CA PRO A 65 -2.32 -3.93 -12.46
C PRO A 65 -1.63 -5.28 -12.58
N LYS A 66 -0.32 -5.25 -12.84
CA LYS A 66 0.49 -6.46 -13.11
C LYS A 66 1.26 -6.99 -11.91
N LYS A 67 1.67 -6.11 -10.99
CA LYS A 67 2.56 -6.43 -9.86
C LYS A 67 1.96 -6.13 -8.48
N ILE A 68 0.86 -5.40 -8.45
CA ILE A 68 0.24 -4.92 -7.21
C ILE A 68 -0.37 -6.10 -6.45
N ILE A 69 0.01 -6.22 -5.17
CA ILE A 69 -0.55 -7.23 -4.24
C ILE A 69 -1.42 -6.60 -3.15
N GLY A 70 -1.39 -5.29 -2.99
CA GLY A 70 -2.20 -4.57 -2.02
C GLY A 70 -2.27 -3.07 -2.29
N MET A 71 -3.39 -2.46 -1.93
CA MET A 71 -3.67 -1.04 -2.13
C MET A 71 -4.32 -0.46 -0.88
N SER A 72 -3.94 0.76 -0.51
CA SER A 72 -4.60 1.57 0.51
C SER A 72 -5.33 2.71 -0.19
N LEU A 73 -6.64 2.80 0.00
CA LEU A 73 -7.50 3.81 -0.62
C LEU A 73 -8.29 4.51 0.47
N ASP A 74 -8.01 5.80 0.68
CA ASP A 74 -8.83 6.66 1.51
C ASP A 74 -9.82 7.42 0.63
N LEU A 75 -11.12 7.13 0.80
CA LEU A 75 -12.19 7.77 0.03
C LEU A 75 -12.43 9.22 0.46
N ASP A 76 -11.99 9.60 1.67
CA ASP A 76 -12.09 11.00 2.13
C ASP A 76 -11.06 11.90 1.42
N GLU A 77 -10.04 11.31 0.78
CA GLU A 77 -9.01 12.01 0.00
C GLU A 77 -9.39 12.19 -1.49
N ILE A 78 -10.57 11.71 -1.91
CA ILE A 78 -10.94 11.62 -3.33
C ILE A 78 -12.30 12.26 -3.59
N ASP A 79 -12.38 13.08 -4.64
CA ASP A 79 -13.63 13.68 -5.10
C ASP A 79 -14.49 12.69 -5.91
N GLU A 80 -13.90 12.07 -6.94
CA GLU A 80 -14.56 11.12 -7.83
C GLU A 80 -13.56 10.06 -8.35
N LEU A 81 -14.01 8.82 -8.53
CA LEU A 81 -13.19 7.71 -9.01
C LEU A 81 -13.96 6.85 -10.02
N HIS A 82 -13.43 6.76 -11.25
CA HIS A 82 -14.06 6.01 -12.34
C HIS A 82 -13.41 4.64 -12.55
N ILE A 83 -13.95 3.61 -11.89
CA ILE A 83 -13.38 2.26 -11.97
C ILE A 83 -13.88 1.53 -13.22
N HIS A 84 -12.96 1.18 -14.12
CA HIS A 84 -13.29 0.33 -15.26
C HIS A 84 -13.58 -1.12 -14.81
N LYS A 85 -14.50 -1.83 -15.47
CA LYS A 85 -14.85 -3.22 -15.11
C LYS A 85 -13.66 -4.19 -15.17
N GLU A 86 -12.63 -3.85 -15.95
CA GLU A 86 -11.40 -4.62 -16.10
C GLU A 86 -10.25 -4.09 -15.21
N ALA A 87 -10.49 -3.08 -14.36
CA ALA A 87 -9.44 -2.45 -13.54
C ALA A 87 -8.74 -3.45 -12.62
N PHE A 88 -9.44 -4.47 -12.14
CA PHE A 88 -8.87 -5.52 -11.29
C PHE A 88 -8.44 -6.78 -12.07
N LYS A 89 -8.52 -6.76 -13.40
CA LYS A 89 -8.18 -7.92 -14.23
C LYS A 89 -6.70 -8.25 -14.07
N GLY A 90 -6.41 -9.45 -13.57
CA GLY A 90 -5.04 -9.92 -13.34
C GLY A 90 -4.59 -9.82 -11.88
N MET A 91 -5.36 -9.17 -11.00
CA MET A 91 -5.15 -9.24 -9.56
C MET A 91 -5.58 -10.62 -9.04
N ARG A 92 -4.82 -11.16 -8.08
CA ARG A 92 -5.16 -12.39 -7.38
C ARG A 92 -5.81 -12.03 -6.04
N ASN A 93 -6.91 -12.71 -5.70
CA ASN A 93 -7.48 -12.71 -4.36
C ASN A 93 -6.71 -13.65 -3.43
#